data_AF-A0A956D897-F1
#
_entry.id   AF-A0A956D897-F1
#
_cell.length_a   1.000
_cell.length_b   1.000
_cell.length_c   1.000
_cell.angle_alpha   90.00
_cell.angle_beta   90.00
_cell.angle_gamma   90.00
#
_symmetry.space_group_name_H-M   'P 1'
#
loop_
_entity.id
_entity.type
_entity.pdbx_description
1 polymer ?
#
loop_
_entity_poly.entity_id
_entity_poly.type
_entity_poly.pdbx_seq_one_letter_code
_entity_poly.pdbx_strand_id
1 'polypeptide(L)'
;MKWLRAWCLLALTSGCMLGPYDDMEVSSRDQEIDFTGFHLRPNQEVRVQAFNQIASRWETLETLRSATTPTPTDLRDTLYGWNTRRRLTRDYWAAGTRGAKAQVRALTVGLTGDDFEMVSVDADWGACYRENRTASDFQRNCAAEGTPVAEIHTRDYCQAEEFAPTQFSVRNGGCTRTDYNRDPQRIRFFVGRPMSRYEVVVEQTTAGVRQTFRGDRCTQTTESPGRVRVDCIVSASGGVRLDRTAAGGPLETRVTAFDSFGCGVSQDSWGGRIEFAAGCDVPPPPPPPPPPPPP
;
A
#
# COMPACT_ATOMS: atom_id res chain seq x y z
N MET A 1 29.40 -11.56 8.43
CA MET A 1 29.75 -11.21 9.83
C MET A 1 28.60 -11.65 10.72
N LYS A 2 28.81 -12.64 11.59
CA LYS A 2 27.78 -13.29 12.44
C LYS A 2 27.68 -12.56 13.78
N TRP A 3 26.78 -11.58 13.89
CA TRP A 3 26.52 -10.78 15.11
C TRP A 3 25.43 -11.39 16.02
N LEU A 4 25.37 -12.73 16.20
CA LEU A 4 24.21 -13.40 16.85
C LEU A 4 24.60 -14.56 17.78
N ARG A 5 25.35 -14.31 18.86
CA ARG A 5 25.57 -15.36 19.89
C ARG A 5 25.27 -14.95 21.34
N ALA A 6 24.95 -13.68 21.61
CA ALA A 6 24.61 -13.23 22.96
C ALA A 6 23.11 -13.34 23.33
N TRP A 7 22.23 -13.68 22.36
CA TRP A 7 20.80 -13.96 22.60
C TRP A 7 20.52 -15.38 23.12
N CYS A 8 21.55 -16.19 23.38
CA CYS A 8 21.43 -17.65 23.49
C CYS A 8 20.88 -18.21 24.82
N LEU A 9 20.52 -17.38 25.81
CA LEU A 9 20.11 -17.88 27.15
C LEU A 9 18.79 -17.34 27.70
N LEU A 10 18.22 -16.26 27.15
CA LEU A 10 16.94 -15.69 27.63
C LEU A 10 15.71 -16.13 26.84
N ALA A 11 15.88 -16.83 25.71
CA ALA A 11 14.78 -17.19 24.81
C ALA A 11 13.98 -18.46 25.20
N LEU A 12 14.41 -19.22 26.22
CA LEU A 12 13.85 -20.54 26.53
C LEU A 12 12.58 -20.51 27.39
N THR A 13 11.97 -19.34 27.63
CA THR A 13 10.79 -19.26 28.52
C THR A 13 9.52 -18.75 27.86
N SER A 14 9.61 -18.20 26.64
CA SER A 14 8.50 -17.44 26.06
C SER A 14 7.51 -18.26 25.22
N GLY A 15 7.85 -19.50 24.83
CA GLY A 15 7.01 -20.32 23.94
C GLY A 15 7.20 -19.99 22.44
N CYS A 16 6.24 -20.36 21.60
CA CYS A 16 6.25 -20.10 20.16
C CYS A 16 4.86 -19.76 19.59
N MET A 17 4.84 -19.05 18.47
CA MET A 17 3.70 -18.85 17.58
C MET A 17 3.91 -19.72 16.33
N LEU A 18 3.06 -20.72 16.16
CA LEU A 18 3.08 -21.66 15.03
C LEU A 18 2.26 -21.17 13.83
N GLY A 19 1.26 -20.34 14.10
CA GLY A 19 0.39 -19.73 13.11
C GLY A 19 0.04 -18.31 13.54
N PRO A 20 0.01 -17.34 12.63
CA PRO A 20 0.56 -17.40 11.28
C PRO A 20 2.08 -17.62 11.30
N TYR A 21 2.59 -18.38 10.32
CA TYR A 21 4.03 -18.58 10.11
C TYR A 21 4.57 -17.52 9.14
N ASP A 22 5.89 -17.38 9.08
CA ASP A 22 6.52 -16.39 8.19
C ASP A 22 6.28 -16.73 6.71
N ASP A 23 6.01 -15.71 5.90
CA ASP A 23 5.54 -15.81 4.53
C ASP A 23 4.20 -16.57 4.33
N MET A 24 3.35 -16.65 5.35
CA MET A 24 2.01 -17.22 5.19
C MET A 24 1.19 -16.43 4.16
N GLU A 25 0.61 -17.12 3.17
CA GLU A 25 -0.31 -16.52 2.22
C GLU A 25 -1.78 -16.72 2.62
N VAL A 26 -2.56 -15.64 2.60
CA VAL A 26 -4.03 -15.66 2.74
C VAL A 26 -4.70 -15.20 1.43
N SER A 27 -5.94 -15.64 1.23
CA SER A 27 -6.71 -15.35 0.02
C SER A 27 -7.06 -13.87 -0.14
N SER A 28 -7.34 -13.17 0.96
CA SER A 28 -7.70 -11.75 0.96
C SER A 28 -7.44 -11.12 2.33
N ARG A 29 -7.46 -9.78 2.38
CA ARG A 29 -7.34 -9.02 3.65
C ARG A 29 -8.50 -9.23 4.62
N ASP A 30 -9.64 -9.72 4.13
CA ASP A 30 -10.83 -10.02 4.94
C ASP A 30 -10.85 -11.46 5.48
N GLN A 31 -9.90 -12.29 5.07
CA GLN A 31 -9.76 -13.64 5.61
C GLN A 31 -9.43 -13.57 7.11
N GLU A 32 -10.13 -14.37 7.90
CA GLU A 32 -9.75 -14.58 9.29
C GLU A 32 -8.45 -15.38 9.37
N ILE A 33 -7.52 -14.92 10.20
CA ILE A 33 -6.22 -15.55 10.42
C ILE A 33 -6.27 -16.32 11.74
N ASP A 34 -5.86 -17.58 11.68
CA ASP A 34 -5.68 -18.44 12.85
C ASP A 34 -4.33 -18.15 13.50
N PHE A 35 -4.38 -17.63 14.73
CA PHE A 35 -3.22 -17.45 15.59
C PHE A 35 -3.15 -18.65 16.52
N THR A 36 -2.05 -19.40 16.46
CA THR A 36 -1.87 -20.63 17.25
C THR A 36 -0.44 -20.74 17.73
N GLY A 37 -0.24 -21.42 18.86
CA GLY A 37 1.10 -21.70 19.33
C GLY A 37 1.11 -22.47 20.64
N PHE A 38 2.28 -22.50 21.25
CA PHE A 38 2.52 -23.18 22.51
C PHE A 38 3.22 -22.28 23.53
N HIS A 39 2.94 -22.53 24.80
CA HIS A 39 3.68 -21.99 25.93
C HIS A 39 4.24 -23.12 26.79
N LEU A 40 5.36 -22.90 27.49
CA LEU A 40 6.01 -23.88 28.38
C LEU A 40 5.37 -24.00 29.77
N ARG A 41 4.28 -23.26 30.00
CA ARG A 41 3.62 -23.13 31.31
C ARG A 41 2.12 -22.99 31.11
N PRO A 42 1.30 -23.55 32.02
CA PRO A 42 -0.14 -23.41 31.96
C PRO A 42 -0.58 -22.00 32.32
N ASN A 43 -1.74 -21.59 31.80
CA ASN A 43 -2.45 -20.37 32.17
C ASN A 43 -1.62 -19.08 32.08
N GLN A 44 -0.60 -19.05 31.21
CA GLN A 44 0.23 -17.87 30.98
C GLN A 44 -0.45 -16.94 29.99
N GLU A 45 -0.33 -15.64 30.22
CA GLU A 45 -0.86 -14.63 29.31
C GLU A 45 -0.10 -14.64 27.99
N VAL A 46 -0.84 -14.58 26.88
CA VAL A 46 -0.32 -14.43 25.52
C VAL A 46 -1.03 -13.24 24.87
N ARG A 47 -0.26 -12.29 24.36
CA ARG A 47 -0.76 -11.12 23.63
C ARG A 47 -0.40 -11.26 22.16
N VAL A 48 -1.42 -11.32 21.31
CA VAL A 48 -1.24 -11.28 19.86
C VAL A 48 -1.23 -9.83 19.42
N GLN A 49 -0.20 -9.44 18.68
CA GLN A 49 -0.04 -8.07 18.19
C GLN A 49 0.08 -8.04 16.67
N ALA A 50 -0.37 -6.93 16.07
CA ALA A 50 -0.07 -6.57 14.70
C ALA A 50 0.50 -5.15 14.63
N PHE A 51 1.35 -4.91 13.63
CA PHE A 51 1.92 -3.59 13.41
C PHE A 51 0.92 -2.71 12.65
N ASN A 52 0.43 -1.65 13.31
CA ASN A 52 -0.44 -0.66 12.70
C ASN A 52 0.39 0.26 11.81
N GLN A 53 0.18 0.19 10.50
CA GLN A 53 0.95 0.91 9.49
C GLN A 53 0.67 2.41 9.50
N ILE A 54 -0.54 2.82 9.90
CA ILE A 54 -0.93 4.23 9.99
C ILE A 54 -0.33 4.85 11.26
N ALA A 55 -0.49 4.19 12.40
CA ALA A 55 0.00 4.66 13.68
C ALA A 55 1.50 4.39 13.90
N SER A 56 2.14 3.62 13.03
CA SER A 56 3.56 3.22 13.11
C SER A 56 3.93 2.61 14.46
N ARG A 57 3.07 1.72 14.99
CA ARG A 57 3.28 1.05 16.29
C ARG A 57 2.64 -0.33 16.34
N TRP A 58 3.14 -1.19 17.21
CA TRP A 58 2.50 -2.46 17.56
C TRP A 58 1.23 -2.22 18.39
N GLU A 59 0.14 -2.89 18.03
CA GLU A 59 -1.12 -2.86 18.76
C GLU A 59 -1.54 -4.28 19.13
N THR A 60 -2.06 -4.45 20.35
CA THR A 60 -2.59 -5.73 20.81
C THR A 60 -3.96 -5.96 20.17
N LEU A 61 -4.03 -7.02 19.36
CA LEU A 61 -5.27 -7.50 18.76
C LEU A 61 -6.09 -8.30 19.77
N GLU A 62 -5.41 -9.12 20.57
CA GLU A 62 -6.04 -10.02 21.53
C GLU A 62 -5.11 -10.32 22.70
N THR A 63 -5.69 -10.49 23.89
CA THR A 63 -5.01 -11.06 25.05
C THR A 63 -5.74 -12.33 25.46
N LEU A 64 -5.02 -13.45 25.48
CA LEU A 64 -5.54 -14.77 25.84
C LEU A 64 -4.60 -15.47 26.81
N ARG A 65 -4.91 -16.72 27.16
CA ARG A 65 -4.06 -17.54 28.03
C ARG A 65 -3.77 -18.90 27.42
N SER A 66 -2.58 -19.45 27.71
CA SER A 66 -2.27 -20.84 27.40
C SER A 66 -3.19 -21.79 28.17
N ALA A 67 -3.44 -22.96 27.59
CA ALA A 67 -4.28 -24.00 28.19
C ALA A 67 -3.79 -24.36 29.60
N THR A 68 -4.71 -24.78 30.46
CA THR A 68 -4.38 -25.30 31.80
C THR A 68 -3.92 -26.76 31.76
N THR A 69 -4.35 -27.50 30.74
CA THR A 69 -3.97 -28.91 30.50
C THR A 69 -2.87 -29.00 29.46
N PRO A 70 -1.89 -29.91 29.64
CA PRO A 70 -0.89 -30.19 28.62
C PRO A 70 -1.54 -30.55 27.27
N THR A 71 -1.00 -29.99 26.19
CA THR A 71 -1.33 -30.43 24.85
C THR A 71 -0.50 -31.69 24.54
N PRO A 72 -1.11 -32.77 24.04
CA PRO A 72 -0.36 -33.96 23.61
C PRO A 72 0.57 -33.59 22.46
N THR A 73 1.87 -33.77 22.66
CA THR A 73 2.90 -33.49 21.65
C THR A 73 3.99 -34.56 21.71
N ASP A 74 4.68 -34.82 20.61
CA ASP A 74 5.85 -35.72 20.57
C ASP A 74 7.13 -35.11 21.19
N LEU A 75 7.10 -33.84 21.60
CA LEU A 75 8.21 -33.21 22.32
C LEU A 75 8.31 -33.76 23.74
N ARG A 76 9.54 -33.78 24.27
CA ARG A 76 9.81 -34.19 25.66
C ARG A 76 9.31 -33.18 26.69
N ASP A 77 9.19 -31.91 26.29
CA ASP A 77 8.72 -30.83 27.14
C ASP A 77 7.19 -30.80 27.19
N THR A 78 6.64 -30.44 28.35
CA THR A 78 5.19 -30.22 28.49
C THR A 78 4.82 -28.88 27.87
N LEU A 79 3.98 -28.91 26.84
CA LEU A 79 3.49 -27.72 26.15
C LEU A 79 2.03 -27.46 26.45
N TYR A 80 1.66 -26.17 26.43
CA TYR A 80 0.31 -25.70 26.67
C TYR A 80 -0.13 -24.86 25.48
N GLY A 81 -1.04 -25.41 24.68
CA GLY A 81 -1.55 -24.77 23.49
C GLY A 81 -2.30 -23.49 23.77
N TRP A 82 -2.28 -22.58 22.82
CA TRP A 82 -3.10 -21.39 22.79
C TRP A 82 -3.56 -21.12 21.36
N ASN A 83 -4.76 -20.57 21.20
CA ASN A 83 -5.26 -20.21 19.89
C ASN A 83 -6.29 -19.08 19.95
N THR A 84 -6.36 -18.29 18.90
CA THR A 84 -7.43 -17.33 18.63
C THR A 84 -7.56 -17.13 17.12
N ARG A 85 -8.67 -16.55 16.68
CA ARG A 85 -8.92 -16.25 15.28
C ARG A 85 -9.27 -14.79 15.13
N ARG A 86 -8.54 -14.03 14.31
CA ARG A 86 -8.76 -12.58 14.17
C ARG A 86 -8.69 -12.16 12.70
N ARG A 87 -9.55 -11.23 12.31
CA ARG A 87 -9.42 -10.48 11.06
C ARG A 87 -8.57 -9.25 11.31
N LEU A 88 -7.62 -8.97 10.42
CA LEU A 88 -6.83 -7.75 10.46
C LEU A 88 -7.57 -6.64 9.70
N THR A 89 -7.83 -5.51 10.35
CA THR A 89 -8.38 -4.33 9.69
C THR A 89 -7.37 -3.75 8.69
N ARG A 90 -7.85 -2.86 7.80
CA ARG A 90 -7.05 -2.24 6.74
C ARG A 90 -5.77 -1.56 7.25
N ASP A 91 -5.79 -1.04 8.47
CA ASP A 91 -4.68 -0.28 9.06
C ASP A 91 -3.44 -1.15 9.37
N TYR A 92 -3.61 -2.47 9.46
CA TYR A 92 -2.51 -3.42 9.71
C TYR A 92 -1.86 -3.95 8.42
N TRP A 93 -2.46 -3.66 7.26
CA TRP A 93 -1.97 -4.10 5.97
C TRP A 93 -1.16 -2.99 5.29
N ALA A 94 0.10 -3.27 4.96
CA ALA A 94 0.92 -2.50 4.04
C ALA A 94 0.85 -3.11 2.63
N ALA A 95 1.38 -2.39 1.64
CA ALA A 95 1.66 -3.02 0.35
C ALA A 95 2.88 -3.93 0.47
N GLY A 96 2.78 -5.12 -0.13
CA GLY A 96 3.85 -6.09 -0.32
C GLY A 96 4.23 -6.22 -1.80
N THR A 97 5.16 -7.12 -2.12
CA THR A 97 5.65 -7.33 -3.49
C THR A 97 4.69 -8.13 -4.38
N ARG A 98 3.80 -8.93 -3.77
CA ARG A 98 2.83 -9.83 -4.45
C ARG A 98 1.39 -9.65 -3.95
N GLY A 99 1.13 -8.64 -3.13
CA GLY A 99 0.07 -8.69 -2.14
C GLY A 99 -0.04 -7.42 -1.32
N ALA A 100 -1.04 -7.39 -0.45
CA ALA A 100 -0.85 -6.69 0.81
C ALA A 100 0.01 -7.57 1.73
N LYS A 101 0.68 -6.95 2.68
CA LYS A 101 1.43 -7.65 3.73
C LYS A 101 1.08 -7.12 5.11
N ALA A 102 1.06 -7.98 6.11
CA ALA A 102 0.87 -7.63 7.51
C ALA A 102 1.99 -8.24 8.34
N GLN A 103 2.39 -7.53 9.40
CA GLN A 103 3.38 -8.02 10.35
C GLN A 103 2.70 -8.29 11.67
N VAL A 104 2.89 -9.51 12.18
CA VAL A 104 2.27 -9.96 13.43
C VAL A 104 3.32 -10.62 14.32
N ARG A 105 3.06 -10.63 15.62
CA ARG A 105 3.88 -11.34 16.61
C ARG A 105 3.04 -11.76 17.80
N ALA A 106 3.59 -12.66 18.61
CA ALA A 106 3.03 -12.98 19.92
C ALA A 106 4.03 -12.62 21.02
N LEU A 107 3.51 -12.12 22.14
CA LEU A 107 4.25 -11.86 23.37
C LEU A 107 3.67 -12.71 24.49
N THR A 108 4.47 -13.04 25.48
CA THR A 108 4.00 -13.56 26.76
C THR A 108 4.49 -12.70 27.91
N VAL A 109 3.79 -12.74 29.04
CA VAL A 109 4.16 -12.00 30.24
C VAL A 109 4.83 -12.95 31.23
N GLY A 110 6.08 -12.68 31.57
CA GLY A 110 6.81 -13.44 32.58
C GLY A 110 6.26 -13.21 33.99
N LEU A 111 6.79 -13.97 34.96
CA LEU A 111 6.37 -13.88 36.36
C LEU A 111 6.64 -12.51 37.00
N THR A 112 7.62 -11.77 36.47
CA THR A 112 8.00 -10.43 36.91
C THR A 112 7.14 -9.33 36.29
N GLY A 113 6.22 -9.68 35.37
CA GLY A 113 5.41 -8.73 34.61
C GLY A 113 6.07 -8.22 33.33
N ASP A 114 7.29 -8.65 33.02
CA ASP A 114 7.98 -8.28 31.80
C ASP A 114 7.41 -9.02 30.57
N ASP A 115 7.36 -8.33 29.42
CA ASP A 115 6.95 -8.92 28.14
C ASP A 115 8.13 -9.64 27.47
N PHE A 116 7.89 -10.85 26.99
CA PHE A 116 8.86 -11.66 26.25
C PHE A 116 8.31 -12.02 24.88
N GLU A 117 9.13 -11.83 23.84
CA GLU A 117 8.75 -12.17 22.47
C GLU A 117 8.73 -13.69 22.27
N MET A 118 7.68 -14.19 21.64
CA MET A 118 7.55 -15.59 21.27
C MET A 118 8.14 -15.80 19.87
N VAL A 119 8.81 -16.94 19.68
CA VAL A 119 9.41 -17.28 18.39
C VAL A 119 8.31 -17.53 17.34
N SER A 120 8.38 -16.84 16.20
CA SER A 120 7.68 -17.23 14.96
C SER A 120 8.49 -18.29 14.19
N VAL A 121 7.80 -19.09 13.39
CA VAL A 121 8.36 -20.25 12.68
C VAL A 121 8.14 -20.13 11.17
N ASP A 122 8.92 -20.90 10.39
CA ASP A 122 8.77 -20.99 8.93
C ASP A 122 7.60 -21.88 8.49
N ALA A 123 7.21 -21.82 7.22
CA ALA A 123 6.09 -22.58 6.66
C ALA A 123 6.21 -24.11 6.82
N ASP A 124 7.43 -24.65 6.84
CA ASP A 124 7.73 -26.08 6.98
C ASP A 124 7.96 -26.52 8.42
N TRP A 125 7.57 -25.69 9.41
CA TRP A 125 7.81 -25.96 10.83
C TRP A 125 7.34 -27.35 11.28
N GLY A 126 6.31 -27.93 10.66
CA GLY A 126 5.84 -29.28 10.99
C GLY A 126 6.84 -30.39 10.67
N ALA A 127 7.69 -30.21 9.65
CA ALA A 127 8.81 -31.11 9.38
C ALA A 127 9.93 -30.89 10.39
N CYS A 128 10.33 -29.64 10.61
CA CYS A 128 11.34 -29.26 11.59
C CYS A 128 10.97 -29.73 13.01
N TYR A 129 9.69 -29.64 13.38
CA TYR A 129 9.14 -30.11 14.65
C TYR A 129 9.45 -31.59 14.91
N ARG A 130 9.32 -32.46 13.90
CA ARG A 130 9.55 -33.91 14.07
C ARG A 130 11.03 -34.27 14.25
N GLU A 131 11.94 -33.41 13.80
CA GLU A 131 13.38 -33.61 13.90
C GLU A 131 13.95 -33.14 15.24
N ASN A 132 13.20 -32.34 15.98
CA ASN A 132 13.61 -31.76 17.26
C ASN A 132 12.84 -32.40 18.41
N ARG A 133 13.54 -32.75 19.51
CA ARG A 133 12.93 -33.50 20.63
C ARG A 133 12.61 -32.66 21.85
N THR A 134 13.10 -31.42 21.89
CA THR A 134 12.86 -30.47 22.99
C THR A 134 12.37 -29.16 22.43
N ALA A 135 11.65 -28.39 23.25
CA ALA A 135 11.19 -27.05 22.91
C ALA A 135 12.36 -26.09 22.65
N SER A 136 13.47 -26.26 23.38
CA SER A 136 14.71 -25.51 23.16
C SER A 136 15.31 -25.77 21.77
N ASP A 137 15.39 -27.04 21.37
CA ASP A 137 15.92 -27.40 20.05
C ASP A 137 14.99 -26.93 18.94
N PHE A 138 13.68 -27.08 19.14
CA PHE A 138 12.65 -26.56 18.23
C PHE A 138 12.78 -25.05 18.03
N GLN A 139 12.81 -24.25 19.11
CA GLN A 139 12.96 -22.80 19.03
C GLN A 139 14.26 -22.38 18.33
N ARG A 140 15.35 -23.14 18.52
CA ARG A 140 16.65 -22.82 17.91
C ARG A 140 16.70 -23.16 16.42
N ASN A 141 16.08 -24.26 16.02
CA ASN A 141 16.25 -24.84 14.69
C ASN A 141 15.07 -24.55 13.75
N CYS A 142 13.89 -24.22 14.29
CA CYS A 142 12.66 -23.99 13.52
C CYS A 142 12.18 -22.53 13.56
N ALA A 143 12.96 -21.62 14.15
CA ALA A 143 12.67 -20.20 14.13
C ALA A 143 12.85 -19.65 12.71
N ALA A 144 11.87 -18.85 12.26
CA ALA A 144 11.98 -18.12 11.01
C ALA A 144 13.13 -17.10 11.04
N GLU A 145 13.67 -16.74 9.88
CA GLU A 145 14.70 -15.70 9.77
C GLU A 145 14.20 -14.34 10.33
N GLY A 146 12.90 -14.04 10.14
CA GLY A 146 12.22 -12.83 10.63
C GLY A 146 11.78 -12.86 12.10
N THR A 147 12.09 -13.93 12.85
CA THR A 147 11.63 -14.10 14.23
C THR A 147 12.02 -12.90 15.12
N PRO A 148 11.11 -12.39 15.98
CA PRO A 148 9.82 -12.96 16.40
C PRO A 148 8.60 -12.51 15.58
N VAL A 149 8.82 -11.83 14.46
CA VAL A 149 7.76 -11.34 13.59
C VAL A 149 7.47 -12.40 12.54
N ALA A 150 6.18 -12.59 12.21
CA ALA A 150 5.76 -13.30 11.02
C ALA A 150 5.15 -12.29 10.04
N GLU A 151 5.56 -12.37 8.77
CA GLU A 151 4.96 -11.61 7.67
C GLU A 151 3.87 -12.46 6.99
N ILE A 152 2.64 -11.93 6.95
CA ILE A 152 1.52 -12.53 6.25
C ILE A 152 1.33 -11.77 4.94
N HIS A 153 1.12 -12.47 3.83
CA HIS A 153 0.88 -11.88 2.52
C HIS A 153 -0.52 -12.23 2.02
N THR A 154 -1.09 -11.36 1.19
CA THR A 154 -2.30 -11.69 0.43
C THR A 154 -1.97 -11.96 -1.04
N ARG A 155 -2.85 -12.66 -1.75
CA ARG A 155 -2.75 -12.83 -3.22
C ARG A 155 -3.56 -11.79 -4.01
N ASP A 156 -4.37 -10.98 -3.34
CA ASP A 156 -5.46 -10.19 -3.93
C ASP A 156 -5.04 -8.78 -4.43
N TYR A 157 -3.74 -8.53 -4.62
CA TYR A 157 -3.22 -7.18 -4.83
C TYR A 157 -3.82 -6.39 -6.01
N CYS A 158 -4.21 -7.08 -7.09
CA CYS A 158 -4.78 -6.45 -8.30
C CYS A 158 -6.11 -7.05 -8.75
N GLN A 159 -6.73 -7.94 -7.96
CA GLN A 159 -7.98 -8.60 -8.36
C GLN A 159 -9.24 -7.92 -7.80
N ALA A 160 -9.09 -7.00 -6.85
CA ALA A 160 -10.17 -6.13 -6.43
C ALA A 160 -10.34 -5.02 -7.48
N GLU A 161 -11.14 -5.34 -8.50
CA GLU A 161 -11.51 -4.50 -9.64
C GLU A 161 -10.37 -4.34 -10.65
N GLU A 162 -10.59 -4.93 -11.82
CA GLU A 162 -10.01 -4.46 -13.07
C GLU A 162 -10.32 -2.95 -13.15
N PHE A 163 -9.41 -2.13 -12.62
CA PHE A 163 -9.54 -0.68 -12.64
C PHE A 163 -9.58 -0.30 -14.10
N ALA A 164 -10.79 -0.15 -14.64
CA ALA A 164 -10.98 0.44 -15.95
C ALA A 164 -10.23 1.76 -15.88
N PRO A 165 -9.13 1.95 -16.66
CA PRO A 165 -8.35 3.16 -16.60
C PRO A 165 -9.35 4.29 -16.75
N THR A 166 -9.44 5.17 -15.74
CA THR A 166 -10.49 6.17 -15.77
C THR A 166 -10.15 7.12 -16.91
N GLN A 167 -10.80 6.92 -18.05
CA GLN A 167 -10.62 7.73 -19.23
C GLN A 167 -11.37 9.02 -18.98
N PHE A 168 -10.65 10.13 -18.88
CA PHE A 168 -11.27 11.42 -19.07
C PHE A 168 -11.04 11.85 -20.50
N SER A 169 -12.10 12.24 -21.20
CA SER A 169 -11.94 13.05 -22.40
C SER A 169 -12.13 14.49 -21.97
N VAL A 170 -11.06 15.29 -21.96
CA VAL A 170 -11.23 16.74 -21.91
C VAL A 170 -11.57 17.20 -23.32
N ARG A 171 -12.83 17.03 -23.73
CA ARG A 171 -13.32 17.80 -24.89
C ARG A 171 -13.30 19.26 -24.50
N ASN A 172 -12.24 19.97 -24.90
CA ASN A 172 -12.25 21.42 -24.93
C ASN A 172 -13.49 21.85 -25.73
N GLY A 173 -14.54 22.31 -25.02
CA GLY A 173 -15.68 22.94 -25.64
C GLY A 173 -15.17 24.06 -26.53
N GLY A 174 -15.63 24.07 -27.79
CA GLY A 174 -15.04 24.86 -28.87
C GLY A 174 -14.76 26.32 -28.50
N CYS A 175 -13.49 26.63 -28.26
CA CYS A 175 -12.99 28.00 -28.31
C CYS A 175 -12.37 28.20 -29.70
N THR A 176 -13.20 28.61 -30.66
CA THR A 176 -12.84 28.94 -32.05
C THR A 176 -12.21 30.33 -32.19
N ARG A 177 -11.48 30.83 -31.18
CA ARG A 177 -10.81 32.13 -31.28
C ARG A 177 -9.34 31.94 -31.66
N THR A 178 -9.02 32.26 -32.90
CA THR A 178 -7.71 32.14 -33.58
C THR A 178 -6.56 32.98 -33.00
N ASP A 179 -6.80 33.77 -31.95
CA ASP A 179 -5.82 34.72 -31.40
C ASP A 179 -5.08 34.23 -30.13
N TYR A 180 -5.34 32.99 -29.68
CA TYR A 180 -4.67 32.39 -28.52
C TYR A 180 -3.26 31.88 -28.86
N ASN A 181 -2.35 32.79 -29.20
CA ASN A 181 -0.96 32.45 -29.50
C ASN A 181 0.02 32.85 -28.38
N ARG A 182 -0.47 33.20 -27.18
CA ARG A 182 0.42 33.73 -26.12
C ARG A 182 0.26 33.16 -24.71
N ASP A 183 -0.87 32.57 -24.32
CA ASP A 183 -1.01 32.02 -22.97
C ASP A 183 -1.09 30.48 -22.95
N PRO A 184 -0.14 29.79 -22.28
CA PRO A 184 -0.18 28.34 -22.16
C PRO A 184 -1.37 27.91 -21.30
N GLN A 185 -2.21 27.02 -21.83
CA GLN A 185 -3.21 26.32 -21.02
C GLN A 185 -2.49 25.46 -19.99
N ARG A 186 -2.83 25.66 -18.71
CA ARG A 186 -2.28 24.90 -17.60
C ARG A 186 -3.34 23.94 -17.10
N ILE A 187 -3.04 22.65 -17.14
CA ILE A 187 -3.87 21.61 -16.51
C ILE A 187 -3.07 21.07 -15.34
N ARG A 188 -3.60 21.21 -14.13
CA ARG A 188 -3.00 20.66 -12.91
C ARG A 188 -3.80 19.47 -12.43
N PHE A 189 -3.11 18.38 -12.17
CA PHE A 189 -3.66 17.21 -11.50
C PHE A 189 -3.13 17.19 -10.08
N PHE A 190 -4.01 17.42 -9.12
CA PHE A 190 -3.71 17.21 -7.70
C PHE A 190 -4.34 15.91 -7.27
N VAL A 191 -3.55 15.06 -6.63
CA VAL A 191 -4.09 13.87 -5.97
C VAL A 191 -3.87 14.08 -4.49
N GLY A 192 -4.95 14.08 -3.71
CA GLY A 192 -4.91 14.31 -2.27
C GLY A 192 -4.25 13.19 -1.46
N ARG A 193 -3.59 12.23 -2.14
CA ARG A 193 -2.91 11.08 -1.55
C ARG A 193 -1.53 10.92 -2.17
N PRO A 194 -0.55 10.41 -1.41
CA PRO A 194 0.77 10.11 -1.94
C PRO A 194 0.68 9.01 -3.01
N MET A 195 1.17 9.33 -4.21
CA MET A 195 1.26 8.44 -5.37
C MET A 195 2.74 8.28 -5.73
N SER A 196 3.22 7.11 -6.18
CA SER A 196 4.62 6.99 -6.66
C SER A 196 4.77 7.17 -8.16
N ARG A 197 3.71 6.91 -8.94
CA ARG A 197 3.79 6.93 -10.40
C ARG A 197 2.49 7.43 -11.01
N TYR A 198 2.60 8.14 -12.12
CA TYR A 198 1.49 8.51 -12.97
C TYR A 198 1.85 8.12 -14.39
N GLU A 199 0.90 7.53 -15.09
CA GLU A 199 0.92 7.35 -16.53
C GLU A 199 -0.08 8.32 -17.14
N VAL A 200 0.41 9.19 -18.02
CA VAL A 200 -0.38 10.17 -18.75
C VAL A 200 -0.29 9.82 -20.22
N VAL A 201 -1.36 9.27 -20.79
CA VAL A 201 -1.48 9.03 -22.22
C VAL A 201 -2.23 10.20 -22.84
N VAL A 202 -1.59 10.91 -23.76
CA VAL A 202 -2.19 12.01 -24.50
C VAL A 202 -2.40 11.59 -25.96
N GLU A 203 -3.66 11.56 -26.39
CA GLU A 203 -4.03 11.36 -27.78
C GLU A 203 -4.39 12.72 -28.40
N GLN A 204 -3.64 13.11 -29.42
CA GLN A 204 -3.77 14.35 -30.16
C GLN A 204 -4.07 14.07 -31.62
N THR A 205 -5.00 14.84 -32.17
CA THR A 205 -5.36 14.78 -33.60
C THR A 205 -4.54 15.71 -34.48
N THR A 206 -3.69 16.58 -33.91
CA THR A 206 -2.96 17.61 -34.67
C THR A 206 -1.48 17.67 -34.30
N ALA A 207 -0.60 17.71 -35.30
CA ALA A 207 0.85 17.80 -35.12
C ALA A 207 1.28 19.20 -34.60
N GLY A 208 2.34 19.26 -33.78
CA GLY A 208 3.01 20.52 -33.42
C GLY A 208 2.81 21.04 -31.99
N VAL A 209 2.24 20.26 -31.08
CA VAL A 209 2.07 20.69 -29.68
C VAL A 209 3.36 20.53 -28.89
N ARG A 210 3.80 21.59 -28.19
CA ARG A 210 4.84 21.48 -27.17
C ARG A 210 4.20 21.23 -25.80
N GLN A 211 4.56 20.12 -25.18
CA GLN A 211 4.12 19.74 -23.84
C GLN A 211 5.31 19.79 -22.89
N THR A 212 5.07 20.19 -21.64
CA THR A 212 6.05 20.08 -20.57
C THR A 212 5.40 19.37 -19.40
N PHE A 213 5.97 18.22 -19.07
CA PHE A 213 5.59 17.43 -17.91
C PHE A 213 6.58 17.72 -16.79
N ARG A 214 6.06 18.02 -15.59
CA ARG A 214 6.91 18.16 -14.40
C ARG A 214 6.54 17.06 -13.41
N GLY A 215 7.53 16.23 -13.11
CA GLY A 215 7.59 15.21 -12.07
C GLY A 215 9.06 14.97 -11.72
N ASP A 216 9.34 14.14 -10.72
CA ASP A 216 10.73 13.90 -10.30
C ASP A 216 11.54 13.23 -11.40
N ARG A 217 10.91 12.32 -12.16
CA ARG A 217 11.43 11.76 -13.40
C ARG A 217 10.28 11.47 -14.35
N CYS A 218 10.26 12.10 -15.53
CA CYS A 218 9.27 11.81 -16.57
C CYS A 218 9.97 11.29 -17.83
N THR A 219 9.44 10.21 -18.40
CA THR A 219 9.86 9.65 -19.68
C THR A 219 8.72 9.82 -20.67
N GLN A 220 9.02 10.38 -21.84
CA GLN A 220 8.07 10.56 -22.93
C GLN A 220 8.37 9.57 -24.04
N THR A 221 7.33 8.85 -24.47
CA THR A 221 7.38 7.86 -25.55
C THR A 221 6.32 8.20 -26.59
N THR A 222 6.73 8.39 -27.84
CA THR A 222 5.80 8.54 -28.96
C THR A 222 5.38 7.14 -29.41
N GLU A 223 4.12 6.76 -29.16
CA GLU A 223 3.60 5.45 -29.54
C GLU A 223 3.16 5.41 -31.02
N SER A 224 2.59 6.50 -31.51
CA SER A 224 2.20 6.69 -32.92
C SER A 224 2.08 8.17 -33.28
N PRO A 225 1.97 8.55 -34.57
CA PRO A 225 1.72 9.95 -34.95
C PRO A 225 0.47 10.49 -34.26
N GLY A 226 0.65 11.49 -33.39
CA GLY A 226 -0.43 12.08 -32.59
C GLY A 226 -0.67 11.41 -31.23
N ARG A 227 -0.06 10.27 -30.91
CA ARG A 227 -0.20 9.62 -29.60
C ARG A 227 1.12 9.61 -28.83
N VAL A 228 1.09 10.25 -27.66
CA VAL A 228 2.24 10.39 -26.79
C VAL A 228 1.88 9.80 -25.43
N ARG A 229 2.68 8.84 -24.97
CA ARG A 229 2.62 8.32 -23.61
C ARG A 229 3.71 9.00 -22.77
N VAL A 230 3.34 9.45 -21.58
CA VAL A 230 4.28 9.99 -20.60
C VAL A 230 4.15 9.26 -19.29
N ASP A 231 5.24 8.64 -18.87
CA ASP A 231 5.35 7.98 -17.58
C ASP A 231 6.14 8.89 -16.64
N CYS A 232 5.48 9.38 -15.58
CA CYS A 232 6.10 10.22 -14.57
C CYS A 232 6.18 9.50 -13.22
N ILE A 233 7.36 9.50 -12.61
CA ILE A 233 7.58 9.16 -11.20
C ILE A 233 7.50 10.45 -10.40
N VAL A 234 6.77 10.43 -9.29
CA VAL A 234 6.60 11.58 -8.40
C VAL A 234 6.72 11.11 -6.97
N SER A 235 7.38 11.91 -6.17
CA SER A 235 7.49 11.75 -4.72
C SER A 235 6.13 11.91 -4.06
N ALA A 236 5.99 11.36 -2.86
CA ALA A 236 4.76 11.26 -2.09
C ALA A 236 3.98 12.58 -1.88
N SER A 237 4.60 13.74 -2.10
CA SER A 237 3.97 15.07 -2.00
C SER A 237 3.82 15.82 -3.33
N GLY A 238 4.25 15.21 -4.45
CA GLY A 238 4.28 15.82 -5.77
C GLY A 238 3.03 15.51 -6.59
N GLY A 239 2.39 16.55 -7.14
CA GLY A 239 1.40 16.41 -8.20
C GLY A 239 2.06 16.42 -9.58
N VAL A 240 1.41 15.82 -10.58
CA VAL A 240 1.85 15.96 -11.98
C VAL A 240 1.29 17.25 -12.54
N ARG A 241 2.20 18.10 -13.05
CA ARG A 241 1.82 19.32 -13.75
C ARG A 241 2.02 19.16 -15.25
N LEU A 242 0.95 19.42 -16.00
CA LEU A 242 0.96 19.48 -17.45
C LEU A 242 0.80 20.93 -17.90
N ASP A 243 1.89 21.54 -18.35
CA ASP A 243 1.85 22.84 -19.02
C ASP A 243 1.80 22.61 -20.54
N ARG A 244 0.81 23.19 -21.22
CA ARG A 244 0.62 23.04 -22.68
C ARG A 244 0.60 24.40 -23.37
N THR A 245 1.30 24.48 -24.51
CA THR A 245 1.09 25.56 -25.49
C THR A 245 0.69 24.91 -26.80
N ALA A 246 -0.57 25.06 -27.20
CA ALA A 246 -1.07 24.49 -28.45
C ALA A 246 -2.01 25.46 -29.16
N ALA A 247 -1.82 25.60 -30.47
CA ALA A 247 -2.79 26.19 -31.36
C ALA A 247 -3.75 25.08 -31.86
N GLY A 248 -5.00 25.08 -31.37
CA GLY A 248 -6.14 24.39 -31.97
C GLY A 248 -6.26 22.86 -31.81
N GLY A 249 -7.50 22.38 -31.68
CA GLY A 249 -7.90 20.96 -31.77
C GLY A 249 -8.45 20.34 -30.47
N PRO A 250 -9.50 19.49 -30.53
CA PRO A 250 -9.94 18.67 -29.40
C PRO A 250 -8.85 17.66 -29.03
N LEU A 251 -8.68 17.41 -27.74
CA LEU A 251 -7.62 16.56 -27.22
C LEU A 251 -8.20 15.59 -26.19
N GLU A 252 -7.77 14.33 -26.24
CA GLU A 252 -8.10 13.35 -25.21
C GLU A 252 -6.85 13.12 -24.35
N THR A 253 -6.97 13.31 -23.04
CA THR A 253 -5.89 13.03 -22.08
C THR A 253 -6.38 11.95 -21.15
N ARG A 254 -5.71 10.82 -21.08
CA ARG A 254 -5.98 9.80 -20.06
C ARG A 254 -4.86 9.88 -19.04
N VAL A 255 -5.20 10.04 -17.77
CA VAL A 255 -4.25 9.93 -16.65
C VAL A 255 -4.67 8.78 -15.78
N THR A 256 -3.74 7.85 -15.62
CA THR A 256 -3.79 6.77 -14.65
C THR A 256 -2.77 7.13 -13.56
N ALA A 257 -3.22 7.37 -12.33
CA ALA A 257 -2.29 7.41 -11.21
C ALA A 257 -2.13 6.02 -10.65
N PHE A 258 -0.93 5.76 -10.20
CA PHE A 258 -0.58 4.61 -9.42
C PHE A 258 -0.20 5.08 -8.03
N ASP A 259 -0.69 4.38 -7.02
CA ASP A 259 -0.22 4.58 -5.65
C ASP A 259 1.28 4.29 -5.53
N SER A 260 1.83 4.42 -4.32
CA SER A 260 3.26 4.21 -4.10
C SER A 260 3.79 2.83 -4.54
N PHE A 261 2.90 1.92 -4.92
CA PHE A 261 3.13 0.52 -5.04
C PHE A 261 2.62 -0.05 -6.38
N GLY A 262 2.27 0.81 -7.35
CA GLY A 262 2.00 0.43 -8.73
C GLY A 262 0.55 0.02 -9.04
N CYS A 263 -0.40 0.22 -8.11
CA CYS A 263 -1.81 -0.06 -8.36
C CYS A 263 -2.54 1.15 -8.94
N GLY A 264 -3.29 0.94 -10.03
CA GLY A 264 -4.11 1.98 -10.65
C GLY A 264 -5.18 2.48 -9.68
N VAL A 265 -5.34 3.79 -9.54
CA VAL A 265 -6.28 4.39 -8.59
C VAL A 265 -7.48 5.00 -9.34
N SER A 266 -8.71 4.62 -9.00
CA SER A 266 -9.93 5.16 -9.64
C SER A 266 -10.21 6.61 -9.23
N GLN A 267 -10.71 7.42 -10.18
CA GLN A 267 -10.95 8.87 -10.04
C GLN A 267 -11.74 9.27 -8.80
N ASP A 268 -12.72 8.48 -8.36
CA ASP A 268 -13.60 8.83 -7.23
C ASP A 268 -12.83 8.99 -5.91
N SER A 269 -11.63 8.40 -5.83
CA SER A 269 -10.74 8.53 -4.66
C SER A 269 -9.77 9.70 -4.74
N TRP A 270 -9.76 10.42 -5.86
CA TRP A 270 -8.91 11.58 -6.10
C TRP A 270 -9.71 12.78 -5.64
N GLY A 271 -9.40 13.32 -4.46
CA GLY A 271 -9.91 14.64 -4.04
C GLY A 271 -9.37 15.79 -4.91
N GLY A 272 -9.04 15.51 -6.18
CA GLY A 272 -8.36 16.39 -7.11
C GLY A 272 -9.29 17.36 -7.79
N ARG A 273 -8.83 18.60 -7.92
CA ARG A 273 -9.52 19.66 -8.64
C ARG A 273 -8.82 19.87 -9.97
N ILE A 274 -9.55 19.78 -11.09
CA ILE A 274 -9.05 20.23 -12.39
C ILE A 274 -9.20 21.75 -12.41
N GLU A 275 -8.10 22.46 -12.20
CA GLU A 275 -8.07 23.91 -12.35
C GLU A 275 -7.76 24.25 -13.81
N PHE A 276 -8.77 24.73 -14.55
CA PHE A 276 -8.54 25.43 -15.80
C PHE A 276 -8.08 26.84 -15.46
N ALA A 277 -6.89 27.25 -15.91
CA ALA A 277 -6.49 28.65 -15.80
C ALA A 277 -7.52 29.52 -16.55
N ALA A 278 -8.11 30.46 -15.83
CA ALA A 278 -9.19 31.33 -16.31
C ALA A 278 -8.86 31.99 -17.66
N GLY A 279 -9.81 31.93 -18.58
CA GLY A 279 -9.70 32.54 -19.91
C GLY A 279 -10.92 32.33 -20.81
N CYS A 280 -11.87 31.48 -20.41
CA CYS A 280 -13.07 31.18 -21.21
C CYS A 280 -14.35 31.85 -20.69
N ASP A 281 -14.34 32.42 -19.49
CA ASP A 281 -15.56 32.95 -18.90
C ASP A 281 -15.59 34.47 -18.99
N VAL A 282 -16.69 34.98 -19.54
CA VAL A 282 -17.03 36.39 -19.78
C VAL A 282 -16.54 36.91 -21.15
N PRO A 283 -17.37 36.82 -22.22
CA PRO A 283 -17.18 37.68 -23.39
C PRO A 283 -17.04 39.14 -22.92
N PRO A 284 -16.17 39.95 -23.56
CA PRO A 284 -16.02 41.35 -23.18
C PRO A 284 -17.42 42.00 -23.15
N PRO A 285 -17.72 42.85 -22.15
CA PRO A 285 -19.00 43.52 -22.09
C PRO A 285 -19.25 44.20 -23.45
N PRO A 286 -20.49 44.15 -23.97
CA PRO A 286 -20.81 44.82 -25.22
C PRO A 286 -20.35 46.28 -25.14
N PRO A 287 -19.83 46.86 -26.23
CA PRO A 287 -19.43 48.25 -26.24
C PRO A 287 -20.60 49.11 -25.74
N PRO A 288 -20.34 50.16 -24.95
CA PRO A 288 -21.40 51.05 -24.50
C PRO A 288 -22.14 51.60 -25.73
N PRO A 289 -23.48 51.77 -25.65
CA PRO A 289 -24.24 52.35 -26.75
C PRO A 289 -23.66 53.72 -27.11
N PRO A 290 -23.68 54.11 -28.41
CA PRO A 290 -23.18 55.40 -28.83
C PRO A 290 -23.92 56.52 -28.08
N PRO A 291 -23.22 57.62 -27.73
CA PRO A 291 -23.85 58.76 -27.08
C PRO A 291 -24.99 59.29 -27.98
N PRO A 292 -26.11 59.73 -27.39
CA PRO A 292 -27.19 60.34 -28.16
C PRO A 292 -26.64 61.57 -28.93
N PRO A 293 -27.14 61.84 -30.14
CA PRO A 293 -26.74 63.02 -30.90
C PRO A 293 -27.04 64.30 -30.09
N PRO A 294 -26.19 65.34 -30.20
CA PRO A 294 -26.41 66.61 -29.51
C PRO A 294 -27.72 67.27 -29.98
N PRO A 295 -28.40 68.03 -29.09
CA PRO A 295 -29.64 68.75 -29.41
C PRO A 295 -29.42 69.88 -30.43
#